data_AF-A0A414HD78-F1
#
_entry.id   AF-A0A414HD78-F1
#
_cell.length_a   1.000
_cell.length_b   1.000
_cell.length_c   1.000
_cell.angle_alpha   90.00
_cell.angle_beta   90.00
_cell.angle_gamma   90.00
#
_symmetry.space_group_name_H-M   'P 1'
#
loop_
_entity.id
_entity.type
_entity.pdbx_description
1 polymer ?
#
loop_
_entity_poly.entity_id
_entity_poly.type
_entity_poly.pdbx_seq_one_letter_code
_entity_poly.pdbx_strand_id
1 'polypeptide(L)'
;MIEKIKKVWKDPVWSAVIVFIITSIFSIRLCIILLILCVIFHFFFKKRNSRCGRISYIQDKALFKQIITKDLPESFIYDYLKNHDFGEPVSVDDLKALMDFEWIVDNPQYKFNNPRLEQIKSDLLSSIKSFKDYLLRNTTENEFGRLIISDFIRRDEEKFISYKKELHKWADDICKNYDELIRIM
;
A
#
# COMPACT_ATOMS: atom_id res chain seq x y z
N MET A 1 73.92 3.40 23.75
CA MET A 1 72.43 3.27 23.82
C MET A 1 71.92 2.18 22.88
N ILE A 2 72.34 2.19 21.61
CA ILE A 2 71.99 1.17 20.58
C ILE A 2 72.42 -0.26 20.98
N GLU A 3 73.58 -0.45 21.62
CA GLU A 3 74.02 -1.77 22.08
C GLU A 3 73.15 -2.38 23.19
N LYS A 4 72.64 -1.56 24.12
CA LYS A 4 71.71 -2.00 25.16
C LYS A 4 70.39 -2.48 24.55
N ILE A 5 69.92 -1.80 23.50
CA ILE A 5 68.70 -2.17 22.77
C ILE A 5 68.90 -3.49 22.01
N LYS A 6 70.06 -3.69 21.35
CA LYS A 6 70.41 -4.97 20.69
C LYS A 6 70.47 -6.15 21.66
N LYS A 7 70.91 -5.93 22.91
CA LYS A 7 71.01 -7.00 23.92
C LYS A 7 69.63 -7.46 24.40
N VAL A 8 68.69 -6.54 24.60
CA VAL A 8 67.30 -6.84 24.98
C VAL A 8 66.56 -7.57 23.85
N TRP A 9 66.86 -7.25 22.59
CA TRP A 9 66.29 -7.92 21.42
C TRP A 9 66.80 -9.35 21.18
N LYS A 10 68.03 -9.64 21.61
CA LYS A 10 68.61 -10.99 21.53
C LYS A 10 68.16 -11.92 22.66
N ASP A 11 67.55 -11.37 23.70
CA ASP A 11 66.97 -12.17 24.78
C ASP A 11 65.62 -12.75 24.32
N PRO A 12 65.47 -14.08 24.26
CA PRO A 12 64.28 -14.72 23.72
C PRO A 12 63.01 -14.41 24.52
N VAL A 13 63.14 -14.15 25.83
CA VAL A 13 62.00 -13.85 26.71
C VAL A 13 61.52 -12.41 26.48
N TRP A 14 62.44 -11.45 26.55
CA TRP A 14 62.09 -10.04 26.38
C TRP A 14 61.64 -9.71 24.95
N SER A 15 62.22 -10.35 23.94
CA SER A 15 61.80 -10.22 22.54
C SER A 15 60.37 -10.71 22.32
N ALA A 16 59.99 -11.87 22.88
CA ALA A 16 58.62 -12.39 22.78
C ALA A 16 57.59 -11.47 23.47
N VAL A 17 57.93 -10.91 24.63
CA VAL A 17 57.06 -9.95 25.36
C VAL A 17 56.80 -8.70 24.53
N ILE A 18 57.83 -8.13 23.90
CA ILE A 18 57.70 -6.93 23.06
C ILE A 18 56.81 -7.22 21.84
N VAL A 19 57.00 -8.37 21.19
CA VAL A 19 56.17 -8.77 20.04
C VAL A 19 54.71 -8.94 20.44
N PHE A 20 54.42 -9.57 21.59
CA PHE A 20 53.06 -9.74 22.09
C PHE A 20 52.34 -8.41 22.39
N ILE A 21 53.07 -7.43 22.95
CA ILE A 21 52.53 -6.09 23.21
C ILE A 21 52.17 -5.40 21.88
N ILE A 22 53.06 -5.46 20.89
CA ILE A 22 52.82 -4.84 19.58
C ILE A 22 51.62 -5.50 18.88
N THR A 23 51.55 -6.83 18.84
CA THR A 23 50.42 -7.55 18.22
C THR A 23 49.09 -7.29 18.94
N SER A 24 49.10 -7.22 20.27
CA SER A 24 47.91 -6.82 21.05
C SER A 24 47.45 -5.41 20.70
N ILE A 25 48.35 -4.43 20.61
CA ILE A 25 48.00 -3.06 20.24
C ILE A 25 47.41 -3.00 18.83
N PHE A 26 47.99 -3.72 17.87
CA PHE A 26 47.46 -3.80 16.51
C PHE A 26 46.08 -4.45 16.47
N SER A 27 45.87 -5.54 17.22
CA SER A 27 44.59 -6.22 17.34
C SER A 27 43.51 -5.30 17.92
N ILE A 28 43.81 -4.59 19.01
CA ILE A 28 42.90 -3.62 19.64
C ILE A 28 42.54 -2.50 18.65
N ARG A 29 43.52 -1.96 17.93
CA ARG A 29 43.26 -0.92 16.92
C ARG A 29 42.38 -1.42 15.77
N LEU A 30 42.60 -2.65 15.31
CA LEU A 30 41.76 -3.27 14.28
C LEU A 30 40.31 -3.45 14.78
N CYS A 31 40.12 -3.92 16.02
CA CYS A 31 38.81 -4.04 16.65
C CYS A 31 38.10 -2.68 16.75
N ILE A 32 38.79 -1.61 17.14
CA ILE A 32 38.21 -0.26 17.21
C ILE A 32 37.78 0.22 15.82
N ILE A 33 38.61 0.02 14.79
CA ILE A 33 38.26 0.40 13.42
C ILE A 33 37.03 -0.37 12.93
N LEU A 34 36.95 -1.68 13.19
CA LEU A 34 35.78 -2.49 12.84
C LEU A 34 34.52 -2.02 13.57
N LEU A 35 34.61 -1.68 14.86
CA LEU A 35 33.48 -1.13 15.61
C LEU A 35 32.99 0.20 15.03
N ILE A 36 33.92 1.10 14.67
CA ILE A 36 33.58 2.37 14.02
C ILE A 36 32.88 2.13 12.68
N LEU A 37 33.38 1.20 11.87
CA LEU A 37 32.74 0.82 10.60
C LEU A 37 31.33 0.26 10.81
N CYS A 38 31.13 -0.60 11.81
CA CYS A 38 29.81 -1.14 12.16
C CYS A 38 28.82 -0.04 12.58
N VAL A 39 29.26 0.92 13.41
CA VAL A 39 28.43 2.06 13.84
C VAL A 39 28.07 2.96 12.66
N ILE A 40 29.03 3.27 11.80
CA ILE A 40 28.81 4.05 10.58
C ILE A 40 27.82 3.34 9.67
N PHE A 41 28.03 2.05 9.41
CA PHE A 41 27.15 1.22 8.59
C PHE A 41 25.71 1.21 9.15
N HIS A 42 25.54 0.99 10.45
CA HIS A 42 24.23 1.03 11.09
C HIS A 42 23.54 2.39 10.93
N PHE A 43 24.29 3.49 11.12
CA PHE A 43 23.76 4.84 10.95
C PHE A 43 23.34 5.13 9.50
N PHE A 44 24.16 4.74 8.52
CA PHE A 44 23.83 4.89 7.10
C PHE A 44 22.60 4.05 6.71
N PHE A 45 22.50 2.81 7.18
CA PHE A 45 21.32 1.95 6.92
C PHE A 45 20.06 2.54 7.54
N LYS A 46 20.13 3.01 8.79
CA LYS A 46 19.00 3.65 9.46
C LYS A 46 18.52 4.91 8.71
N LYS A 47 19.47 5.76 8.28
CA LYS A 47 19.17 6.98 7.50
C LYS A 47 18.63 6.68 6.10
N ARG A 48 19.11 5.62 5.46
CA ARG A 48 18.61 5.17 4.15
C ARG A 48 17.20 4.62 4.25
N ASN A 49 16.91 3.79 5.27
CA ASN A 49 15.56 3.25 5.50
C ASN A 49 14.55 4.35 5.78
N SER A 50 14.90 5.36 6.59
CA SER A 50 13.99 6.48 6.85
C SER A 50 13.72 7.34 5.62
N ARG A 51 14.72 7.55 4.75
CA ARG A 51 14.53 8.24 3.46
C ARG A 51 13.67 7.43 2.51
N CYS A 52 13.92 6.12 2.39
CA CYS A 52 13.11 5.22 1.56
C CYS A 52 11.64 5.22 2.01
N GLY A 53 11.41 5.08 3.32
CA GLY A 53 10.06 5.17 3.88
C GLY A 53 9.37 6.52 3.62
N ARG A 54 10.12 7.63 3.67
CA ARG A 54 9.57 8.95 3.33
C ARG A 54 9.18 9.07 1.86
N ILE A 55 10.00 8.57 0.94
CA ILE A 55 9.71 8.60 -0.50
C ILE A 55 8.47 7.75 -0.80
N SER A 56 8.43 6.54 -0.25
CA SER A 56 7.28 5.64 -0.35
C SER A 56 5.99 6.30 0.15
N TYR A 57 6.03 6.95 1.32
CA TYR A 57 4.86 7.67 1.84
C TYR A 57 4.39 8.80 0.92
N ILE A 58 5.31 9.58 0.34
CA ILE A 58 4.97 10.67 -0.58
C ILE A 58 4.31 10.13 -1.85
N GLN A 59 4.82 9.01 -2.39
CA GLN A 59 4.25 8.35 -3.56
C GLN A 59 2.85 7.82 -3.27
N ASP A 60 2.68 7.09 -2.16
CA ASP A 60 1.38 6.56 -1.75
C ASP A 60 0.38 7.70 -1.52
N LYS A 61 0.80 8.82 -0.93
CA LYS A 61 -0.05 10.01 -0.76
C LYS A 61 -0.48 10.65 -2.07
N ALA A 62 0.42 10.72 -3.05
CA ALA A 62 0.09 11.26 -4.37
C ALA A 62 -0.91 10.36 -5.09
N LEU A 63 -0.69 9.03 -5.05
CA LEU A 63 -1.60 8.05 -5.62
C LEU A 63 -2.98 8.09 -4.95
N PHE A 64 -3.02 8.12 -3.61
CA PHE A 64 -4.26 8.27 -2.86
C PHE A 64 -5.04 9.51 -3.30
N LYS A 65 -4.36 10.67 -3.38
CA LYS A 65 -5.00 11.92 -3.83
C LYS A 65 -5.57 11.77 -5.24
N GLN A 66 -4.86 11.10 -6.14
CA GLN A 66 -5.34 10.84 -7.49
C GLN A 66 -6.63 10.02 -7.48
N ILE A 67 -6.68 8.94 -6.71
CA ILE A 67 -7.86 8.08 -6.58
C ILE A 67 -9.06 8.90 -6.08
N ILE A 68 -8.95 9.60 -4.94
CA ILE A 68 -10.10 10.27 -4.31
C ILE A 68 -10.57 11.55 -5.02
N THR A 69 -9.74 12.14 -5.89
CA THR A 69 -10.09 13.40 -6.58
C THR A 69 -10.49 13.20 -8.03
N LYS A 70 -9.97 12.16 -8.68
CA LYS A 70 -10.12 11.97 -10.12
C LYS A 70 -10.80 10.66 -10.46
N ASP A 71 -10.31 9.56 -9.92
CA ASP A 71 -10.70 8.23 -10.41
C ASP A 71 -11.99 7.73 -9.75
N LEU A 72 -12.09 7.94 -8.44
CA LEU A 72 -13.27 7.68 -7.61
C LEU A 72 -13.54 8.90 -6.72
N PRO A 73 -14.15 9.97 -7.27
CA PRO A 73 -14.38 11.19 -6.51
C PRO A 73 -15.34 10.97 -5.34
N GLU A 74 -15.09 11.64 -4.22
CA GLU A 74 -15.95 11.57 -3.01
C GLU A 74 -17.42 11.89 -3.30
N SER A 75 -17.69 12.84 -4.20
CA SER A 75 -19.05 13.20 -4.62
C SER A 75 -19.77 11.99 -5.25
N PHE A 76 -19.08 11.17 -6.04
CA PHE A 76 -19.67 9.97 -6.59
C PHE A 76 -20.00 8.95 -5.48
N ILE A 77 -19.09 8.74 -4.53
CA ILE A 77 -19.29 7.78 -3.44
C ILE A 77 -20.45 8.20 -2.53
N TYR A 78 -20.45 9.45 -2.05
CA TYR A 78 -21.38 9.88 -1.02
C TYR A 78 -22.65 10.53 -1.55
N ASP A 79 -22.59 11.27 -2.66
CA ASP A 79 -23.78 11.94 -3.18
C ASP A 79 -24.62 10.97 -4.03
N TYR A 80 -23.95 10.08 -4.78
CA TYR A 80 -24.60 9.10 -5.64
C TYR A 80 -24.67 7.71 -5.01
N LEU A 81 -23.55 6.98 -4.92
CA LEU A 81 -23.54 5.54 -4.65
C LEU A 81 -24.23 5.20 -3.31
N LYS A 82 -24.00 6.02 -2.29
CA LYS A 82 -24.58 5.84 -0.95
C LYS A 82 -26.08 6.14 -0.88
N ASN A 83 -26.57 7.10 -1.67
CA ASN A 83 -27.93 7.61 -1.54
C ASN A 83 -28.88 7.13 -2.65
N HIS A 84 -28.35 6.54 -3.72
CA HIS A 84 -29.14 6.09 -4.85
C HIS A 84 -30.05 4.92 -4.44
N ASP A 85 -31.33 5.00 -4.77
CA ASP A 85 -32.24 3.85 -4.63
C ASP A 85 -32.03 2.91 -5.81
N PHE A 86 -31.35 1.79 -5.59
CA PHE A 86 -31.09 0.79 -6.64
C PHE A 86 -32.34 0.03 -7.12
N GLY A 87 -33.54 0.37 -6.65
CA GLY A 87 -34.80 0.00 -7.29
C GLY A 87 -35.13 0.84 -8.53
N GLU A 88 -34.48 1.99 -8.68
CA GLU A 88 -34.63 2.89 -9.83
C GLU A 88 -33.61 2.57 -10.94
N PRO A 89 -33.86 3.00 -12.18
CA PRO A 89 -32.90 2.83 -13.26
C PRO A 89 -31.58 3.55 -12.98
N VAL A 90 -30.47 2.84 -13.21
CA VAL A 90 -29.10 3.36 -13.04
C VAL A 90 -28.56 3.82 -14.40
N SER A 91 -28.00 5.02 -14.49
CA SER A 91 -27.33 5.46 -15.73
C SER A 91 -25.99 4.76 -15.89
N VAL A 92 -25.66 4.30 -17.10
CA VAL A 92 -24.32 3.76 -17.40
C VAL A 92 -23.25 4.82 -17.18
N ASP A 93 -23.56 6.10 -17.46
CA ASP A 93 -22.65 7.22 -17.22
C ASP A 93 -22.34 7.43 -15.73
N ASP A 94 -23.31 7.18 -14.84
CA ASP A 94 -23.09 7.31 -13.40
C ASP A 94 -22.11 6.22 -12.92
N LEU A 95 -22.17 5.03 -13.49
CA LEU A 95 -21.27 3.91 -13.16
C LEU A 95 -19.88 4.05 -13.76
N LYS A 96 -19.66 5.03 -14.65
CA LYS A 96 -18.41 5.18 -15.38
C LYS A 96 -17.20 5.28 -14.46
N ALA A 97 -17.32 5.97 -13.32
CA ALA A 97 -16.23 6.08 -12.35
C ALA A 97 -15.78 4.70 -11.81
N LEU A 98 -16.75 3.81 -11.52
CA LEU A 98 -16.45 2.44 -11.07
C LEU A 98 -15.77 1.62 -12.17
N MET A 99 -16.27 1.73 -13.40
CA MET A 99 -15.74 0.97 -14.55
C MET A 99 -14.33 1.44 -14.93
N ASP A 100 -14.12 2.75 -14.99
CA ASP A 100 -12.82 3.35 -15.27
C ASP A 100 -11.81 2.95 -14.17
N PHE A 101 -12.22 3.00 -12.90
CA PHE A 101 -11.36 2.58 -11.78
C PHE A 101 -10.96 1.10 -11.87
N GLU A 102 -11.90 0.22 -12.19
CA GLU A 102 -11.62 -1.21 -12.36
C GLU A 102 -10.60 -1.47 -13.48
N TRP A 103 -10.64 -0.67 -14.55
CA TRP A 103 -9.71 -0.80 -15.67
C TRP A 103 -8.30 -0.27 -15.35
N ILE A 104 -8.20 0.89 -14.70
CA ILE A 104 -6.91 1.56 -14.47
C ILE A 104 -6.10 0.92 -13.34
N VAL A 105 -6.75 0.27 -12.36
CA VAL A 105 -6.10 -0.21 -11.13
C VAL A 105 -5.12 -1.37 -11.36
N ASP A 106 -5.24 -2.09 -12.48
CA ASP A 106 -4.31 -3.15 -12.88
C ASP A 106 -2.95 -2.57 -13.34
N ASN A 107 -2.85 -1.26 -13.56
CA ASN A 107 -1.59 -0.60 -13.90
C ASN A 107 -0.61 -0.65 -12.71
N PRO A 108 0.65 -1.06 -12.90
CA PRO A 108 1.67 -1.06 -11.84
C PRO A 108 1.86 0.28 -11.13
N GLN A 109 1.53 1.40 -11.76
CA GLN A 109 1.59 2.74 -11.16
C GLN A 109 0.52 2.97 -10.07
N TYR A 110 -0.54 2.16 -10.05
CA TYR A 110 -1.60 2.19 -9.04
C TYR A 110 -1.31 1.28 -7.85
N LYS A 111 -0.11 0.71 -7.76
CA LYS A 111 0.30 -0.13 -6.63
C LYS A 111 0.82 0.75 -5.48
N PHE A 112 0.18 0.64 -4.32
CA PHE A 112 0.69 1.23 -3.09
C PHE A 112 1.92 0.47 -2.61
N ASN A 113 2.87 1.22 -2.05
CA ASN A 113 4.04 0.64 -1.40
C ASN A 113 3.68 0.13 0.01
N ASN A 114 2.75 0.81 0.69
CA ASN A 114 2.21 0.37 1.97
C ASN A 114 1.30 -0.87 1.77
N PRO A 115 1.64 -2.03 2.38
CA PRO A 115 0.86 -3.26 2.22
C PRO A 115 -0.59 -3.15 2.70
N ARG A 116 -0.85 -2.32 3.73
CA ARG A 116 -2.20 -2.13 4.26
C ARG A 116 -3.06 -1.33 3.30
N LEU A 117 -2.51 -0.26 2.70
CA LEU A 117 -3.21 0.52 1.67
C LEU A 117 -3.50 -0.34 0.44
N GLU A 118 -2.54 -1.17 0.04
CA GLU A 118 -2.72 -2.08 -1.10
C GLU A 118 -3.82 -3.11 -0.83
N GLN A 119 -3.90 -3.65 0.39
CA GLN A 119 -4.98 -4.56 0.78
C GLN A 119 -6.34 -3.87 0.71
N ILE A 120 -6.48 -2.67 1.26
CA ILE A 120 -7.76 -1.94 1.26
C ILE A 120 -8.18 -1.58 -0.16
N LYS A 121 -7.24 -1.17 -1.02
CA LYS A 121 -7.50 -0.95 -2.44
C LYS A 121 -7.98 -2.22 -3.13
N SER A 122 -7.39 -3.38 -2.81
CA SER A 122 -7.83 -4.68 -3.32
C SER A 122 -9.24 -5.04 -2.85
N ASP A 123 -9.56 -4.79 -1.58
CA ASP A 123 -10.88 -5.05 -1.00
C ASP A 123 -11.93 -4.13 -1.64
N LEU A 124 -11.61 -2.84 -1.83
CA LEU A 124 -12.42 -1.87 -2.55
C LEU A 124 -12.73 -2.35 -3.98
N LEU A 125 -11.70 -2.76 -4.73
CA LEU A 125 -11.86 -3.28 -6.08
C LEU A 125 -12.75 -4.54 -6.11
N SER A 126 -12.59 -5.43 -5.12
CA SER A 126 -13.42 -6.63 -5.00
C SER A 126 -14.90 -6.27 -4.80
N SER A 127 -15.19 -5.32 -3.90
CA SER A 127 -16.57 -4.84 -3.69
C SER A 127 -17.16 -4.19 -4.94
N ILE A 128 -16.37 -3.39 -5.67
CA ILE A 128 -16.79 -2.78 -6.94
C ILE A 128 -17.14 -3.83 -7.99
N LYS A 129 -16.31 -4.86 -8.14
CA LYS A 129 -16.57 -5.98 -9.07
C LYS A 129 -17.85 -6.72 -8.71
N SER A 130 -18.03 -7.07 -7.44
CA SER A 130 -19.23 -7.75 -6.94
C SER A 130 -20.50 -6.92 -7.17
N PHE A 131 -20.44 -5.62 -6.85
CA PHE A 131 -21.54 -4.68 -7.10
C PHE A 131 -21.92 -4.63 -8.59
N LYS A 132 -20.93 -4.37 -9.46
CA LYS A 132 -21.12 -4.23 -10.90
C LYS A 132 -21.67 -5.52 -11.52
N ASP A 133 -21.06 -6.66 -11.20
CA ASP A 133 -21.49 -7.96 -11.73
C ASP A 133 -22.91 -8.29 -11.31
N TYR A 134 -23.27 -8.00 -10.05
CA TYR A 134 -24.62 -8.24 -9.56
C TYR A 134 -25.63 -7.30 -10.23
N LEU A 135 -25.30 -6.03 -10.40
CA LEU A 135 -26.15 -5.07 -11.10
C LEU A 135 -26.40 -5.53 -12.55
N LEU A 136 -25.33 -5.73 -13.32
CA LEU A 136 -25.41 -6.04 -14.76
C LEU A 136 -26.12 -7.37 -15.04
N ARG A 137 -26.00 -8.38 -14.18
CA ARG A 137 -26.70 -9.67 -14.35
C ARG A 137 -28.22 -9.55 -14.18
N ASN A 138 -28.68 -8.55 -13.44
CA ASN A 138 -30.09 -8.39 -13.07
C ASN A 138 -30.77 -7.23 -13.82
N THR A 139 -30.02 -6.50 -14.65
CA THR A 139 -30.52 -5.36 -15.43
C THR A 139 -30.32 -5.55 -16.93
N THR A 140 -31.05 -4.77 -17.72
CA THR A 140 -30.84 -4.63 -19.17
C THR A 140 -30.76 -3.15 -19.51
N GLU A 141 -29.82 -2.79 -20.37
CA GLU A 141 -29.67 -1.41 -20.85
C GLU A 141 -30.79 -1.08 -21.85
N ASN A 142 -31.42 0.08 -21.67
CA ASN A 142 -32.40 0.61 -22.62
C ASN A 142 -31.74 1.52 -23.68
N GLU A 143 -32.53 2.01 -24.63
CA GLU A 143 -32.07 2.92 -25.69
C GLU A 143 -31.51 4.27 -25.20
N PHE A 144 -31.70 4.61 -23.93
CA PHE A 144 -31.22 5.84 -23.29
C PHE A 144 -29.97 5.60 -22.42
N GLY A 145 -29.34 4.42 -22.47
CA GLY A 145 -28.17 4.11 -21.66
C GLY A 145 -28.47 3.93 -20.17
N ARG A 146 -29.70 3.53 -19.83
CA ARG A 146 -30.11 3.24 -18.45
C ARG A 146 -30.29 1.75 -18.24
N LEU A 147 -29.70 1.25 -17.17
CA LEU A 147 -29.88 -0.11 -16.68
C LEU A 147 -31.21 -0.22 -15.97
N ILE A 148 -32.13 -0.97 -16.56
CA ILE A 148 -33.45 -1.25 -15.99
C ILE A 148 -33.46 -2.66 -15.43
N ILE A 149 -33.99 -2.81 -14.23
CA ILE A 149 -34.17 -4.10 -13.56
C ILE A 149 -35.05 -5.00 -14.41
N SER A 150 -34.66 -6.26 -14.56
CA SER A 150 -35.44 -7.27 -15.28
C SER A 150 -36.87 -7.37 -14.76
N ASP A 151 -37.82 -7.46 -15.69
CA ASP A 151 -39.26 -7.65 -15.41
C ASP A 151 -39.53 -8.84 -14.48
N PHE A 152 -38.71 -9.90 -14.57
CA PHE A 152 -38.84 -11.09 -13.72
C PHE A 152 -38.60 -10.78 -12.24
N ILE A 153 -37.64 -9.90 -11.94
CA ILE A 153 -37.31 -9.46 -10.59
C ILE A 153 -38.35 -8.43 -10.15
N ARG A 154 -38.69 -7.47 -11.02
CA ARG A 154 -39.61 -6.37 -10.70
C ARG A 154 -41.02 -6.83 -10.34
N ARG A 155 -41.50 -7.93 -10.92
CA ARG A 155 -42.86 -8.47 -10.67
C ARG A 155 -42.96 -9.35 -9.41
N ASP A 156 -41.83 -9.76 -8.85
CA ASP A 156 -41.75 -10.62 -7.67
C ASP A 156 -41.21 -9.81 -6.50
N GLU A 157 -42.09 -9.49 -5.53
CA GLU A 157 -41.78 -8.59 -4.42
C GLU A 157 -40.59 -9.08 -3.58
N GLU A 158 -40.51 -10.38 -3.29
CA GLU A 158 -39.41 -10.94 -2.50
C GLU A 158 -38.08 -10.85 -3.27
N LYS A 159 -38.08 -11.16 -4.57
CA LYS A 159 -36.88 -11.01 -5.40
C LYS A 159 -36.46 -9.56 -5.53
N PHE A 160 -37.40 -8.64 -5.70
CA PHE A 160 -37.12 -7.21 -5.81
C PHE A 160 -36.50 -6.66 -4.52
N ILE A 161 -37.06 -7.00 -3.36
CA ILE A 161 -36.51 -6.62 -2.05
C ILE A 161 -35.12 -7.20 -1.85
N SER A 162 -34.93 -8.48 -2.17
CA SER A 162 -33.63 -9.16 -2.06
C SER A 162 -32.57 -8.51 -2.95
N TYR A 163 -32.93 -8.19 -4.19
CA TYR A 163 -32.08 -7.49 -5.14
C TYR A 163 -31.62 -6.12 -4.61
N LYS A 164 -32.56 -5.29 -4.15
CA LYS A 164 -32.23 -3.98 -3.56
C LYS A 164 -31.29 -4.14 -2.36
N LYS A 165 -31.59 -5.08 -1.47
CA LYS A 165 -30.80 -5.32 -0.27
C LYS A 165 -29.36 -5.71 -0.58
N GLU A 166 -29.14 -6.61 -1.55
CA GLU A 166 -27.79 -7.01 -1.95
C GLU A 166 -27.02 -5.85 -2.60
N LEU A 167 -27.65 -5.04 -3.46
CA LEU A 167 -26.97 -3.88 -4.04
C LEU A 167 -26.58 -2.83 -3.00
N HIS A 168 -27.49 -2.50 -2.07
CA HIS A 168 -27.18 -1.58 -0.98
C HIS A 168 -26.07 -2.10 -0.07
N LYS A 169 -26.06 -3.41 0.22
CA LYS A 169 -24.97 -4.04 0.97
C LYS A 169 -23.62 -3.86 0.27
N TRP A 170 -23.56 -4.12 -1.04
CA TRP A 170 -22.31 -3.92 -1.79
C TRP A 170 -21.90 -2.45 -1.88
N ALA A 171 -22.86 -1.53 -2.05
CA ALA A 171 -22.60 -0.10 -2.00
C ALA A 171 -22.04 0.35 -0.63
N ASP A 172 -22.58 -0.18 0.46
CA ASP A 172 -22.08 0.05 1.82
C ASP A 172 -20.65 -0.49 2.00
N ASP A 173 -20.36 -1.67 1.48
CA ASP A 173 -19.00 -2.24 1.51
C ASP A 173 -18.01 -1.39 0.71
N ILE A 174 -18.40 -0.85 -0.45
CA ILE A 174 -17.59 0.10 -1.22
C ILE A 174 -17.34 1.37 -0.39
N CYS A 175 -18.39 1.97 0.18
CA CYS A 175 -18.28 3.17 1.01
C CYS A 175 -17.34 2.94 2.22
N LYS A 176 -17.48 1.79 2.90
CA LYS A 176 -16.66 1.44 4.05
C LYS A 176 -15.18 1.26 3.69
N ASN A 177 -14.88 0.58 2.58
CA ASN A 177 -13.50 0.41 2.13
C ASN A 177 -12.89 1.75 1.69
N TYR A 178 -13.69 2.60 1.07
CA TYR A 178 -13.31 3.96 0.70
C TYR A 178 -13.04 4.84 1.94
N ASP A 179 -13.89 4.78 2.97
CA ASP A 179 -13.69 5.46 4.26
C ASP A 179 -12.40 4.98 4.96
N GLU A 180 -12.11 3.67 4.94
CA GLU A 180 -10.88 3.13 5.54
C GLU A 180 -9.63 3.59 4.78
N LEU A 181 -9.71 3.73 3.45
CA LEU A 181 -8.64 4.29 2.63
C LEU A 181 -8.36 5.75 3.03
N ILE A 182 -9.41 6.56 3.23
CA ILE A 182 -9.29 7.94 3.71
C ILE A 182 -8.69 7.98 5.12
N ARG A 183 -9.13 7.10 6.03
CA ARG A 183 -8.72 7.12 7.45
C ARG A 183 -7.22 6.89 7.65
N ILE A 184 -6.59 6.10 6.79
CA ILE A 184 -5.18 5.73 6.93
C ILE A 184 -4.23 6.81 6.39
N MET A 185 -4.72 7.68 5.51
CA MET A 185 -3.92 8.66 4.77
C MET A 185 -3.89 10.06 5.39
#